data_AF-A0A318QQH2-F1
#
_entry.id   AF-A0A318QQH2-F1
#
_cell.length_a   1.000
_cell.length_b   1.000
_cell.length_c   1.000
_cell.angle_alpha   90.00
_cell.angle_beta   90.00
_cell.angle_gamma   90.00
#
_symmetry.space_group_name_H-M   'P 1'
#
loop_
_entity.id
_entity.type
_entity.pdbx_description
1 polymer ?
#
loop_
_entity_poly.entity_id
_entity_poly.type
_entity_poly.pdbx_seq_one_letter_code
_entity_poly.pdbx_strand_id
1 'polypeptide(L)'
;MGLNRSGLKLEILCNLDSGACNPAELRKLLKRPGVTLKSHPSLHAKVWWTPKAAVLGSSNASTNGLALECESGNGWHEANVRINDAHVIDGICKWFDDLFKAGYRIESEDLDQAQALWNERKQLAPTGMRLARTLFDAYRAAPKDPVWQRVKICYWSEYLDKKDQDWLDKEIRESRLPSNTSAYGEWNDKISADDYVLDFDVKVNKPTYHGIWKALPAAAQPASLRLVTKVKWLSLHAFGRFKVSDIEQAALAGIAATVIKQHGVDDHDVLITLPQAMALIDARPSASQEKAFERAMYNIYKEAQTFGYRPTLFLKMIADHGGVETARRLMRGSATSGFEKLWENNRLDLSVEALILRPEWHSLFTEEERKLARRRLRQFNYSPPD
;
A
#
# COMPACT_ATOMS: atom_id res chain seq x y z
N MET A 1 -18.59 -7.71 -33.16
CA MET A 1 -19.09 -9.10 -32.92
C MET A 1 -20.15 -9.59 -33.90
N GLY A 2 -20.77 -8.76 -34.76
CA GLY A 2 -21.71 -9.27 -35.77
C GLY A 2 -23.04 -9.80 -35.21
N LEU A 3 -23.40 -9.41 -33.99
CA LEU A 3 -24.62 -9.86 -33.29
C LEU A 3 -25.92 -9.36 -33.94
N ASN A 4 -25.85 -8.41 -34.88
CA ASN A 4 -26.99 -7.80 -35.58
C ASN A 4 -27.50 -8.61 -36.79
N ARG A 5 -27.11 -9.89 -36.93
CA ARG A 5 -27.55 -10.75 -38.04
C ARG A 5 -28.96 -11.29 -37.80
N SER A 6 -29.82 -11.24 -38.81
CA SER A 6 -31.18 -11.81 -38.77
C SER A 6 -31.13 -13.34 -38.63
N GLY A 7 -31.95 -13.91 -37.75
CA GLY A 7 -32.04 -15.36 -37.56
C GLY A 7 -30.88 -15.99 -36.78
N LEU A 8 -30.01 -15.18 -36.17
CA LEU A 8 -28.92 -15.66 -35.33
C LEU A 8 -29.48 -16.37 -34.08
N LYS A 9 -29.09 -17.63 -33.90
CA LYS A 9 -29.24 -18.36 -32.63
C LYS A 9 -27.90 -18.33 -31.90
N LEU A 10 -27.90 -17.85 -30.67
CA LEU A 10 -26.70 -17.63 -29.90
C LEU A 10 -26.91 -18.02 -28.44
N GLU A 11 -26.00 -18.83 -27.92
CA GLU A 11 -25.94 -19.19 -26.51
C GLU A 11 -24.74 -18.51 -25.88
N ILE A 12 -24.97 -17.84 -24.75
CA ILE A 12 -23.96 -17.07 -24.04
C ILE A 12 -23.94 -17.56 -22.59
N LEU A 13 -22.77 -17.99 -22.13
CA LEU A 13 -22.51 -18.28 -20.73
C LEU A 13 -21.55 -17.23 -20.19
N CYS A 14 -21.90 -16.59 -19.09
CA CYS A 14 -21.01 -15.65 -18.39
C CYS A 14 -20.90 -15.98 -16.90
N ASN A 15 -20.12 -15.20 -16.17
CA ASN A 15 -20.05 -15.28 -14.72
C ASN A 15 -20.57 -13.96 -14.14
N LEU A 16 -21.88 -13.88 -13.92
CA LEU A 16 -22.54 -12.69 -13.42
C LEU A 16 -22.05 -12.34 -12.00
N ASP A 17 -21.84 -13.37 -11.18
CA ASP A 17 -21.41 -13.30 -9.78
C ASP A 17 -20.00 -12.71 -9.62
N SER A 18 -19.18 -12.74 -10.68
CA SER A 18 -17.88 -12.09 -10.67
C SER A 18 -17.96 -10.57 -10.51
N GLY A 19 -19.10 -9.94 -10.82
CA GLY A 19 -19.22 -8.48 -10.90
C GLY A 19 -18.42 -7.85 -12.05
N ALA A 20 -17.78 -8.64 -12.91
CA ALA A 20 -16.99 -8.18 -14.05
C ALA A 20 -17.77 -8.16 -15.38
N CYS A 21 -19.05 -8.54 -15.37
CA CYS A 21 -19.95 -8.43 -16.51
C CYS A 21 -20.79 -7.16 -16.40
N ASN A 22 -20.84 -6.34 -17.46
CA ASN A 22 -21.61 -5.10 -17.48
C ASN A 22 -23.13 -5.41 -17.54
N PRO A 23 -23.91 -5.16 -16.47
CA PRO A 23 -25.32 -5.54 -16.44
C PRO A 23 -26.17 -4.81 -17.47
N ALA A 24 -25.79 -3.58 -17.85
CA ALA A 24 -26.49 -2.83 -18.90
C ALA A 24 -26.38 -3.51 -20.27
N GLU A 25 -25.23 -4.12 -20.59
CA GLU A 25 -25.06 -4.88 -21.84
C GLU A 25 -25.79 -6.23 -21.80
N LEU A 26 -25.80 -6.90 -20.64
CA LEU A 26 -26.55 -8.15 -20.48
C LEU A 26 -28.06 -7.93 -20.63
N ARG A 27 -28.61 -6.84 -20.08
CA ARG A 27 -30.02 -6.45 -20.29
C ARG A 27 -30.33 -6.21 -21.77
N LYS A 28 -29.41 -5.66 -22.55
CA LYS A 28 -29.57 -5.52 -24.00
C LYS A 28 -29.58 -6.88 -24.69
N LEU A 29 -28.68 -7.79 -24.31
CA LEU A 29 -28.58 -9.14 -24.87
C LEU A 29 -29.84 -9.97 -24.61
N LEU A 30 -30.38 -9.93 -23.39
CA LEU A 30 -31.61 -10.65 -23.01
C LEU A 30 -32.85 -10.22 -23.82
N LYS A 31 -32.88 -8.97 -24.30
CA LYS A 31 -33.97 -8.45 -25.14
C LYS A 31 -33.87 -8.90 -26.60
N ARG A 32 -32.78 -9.56 -27.02
CA ARG A 32 -32.57 -9.93 -28.42
C ARG A 32 -33.23 -11.27 -28.75
N PRO A 33 -34.06 -11.34 -29.79
CA PRO A 33 -34.58 -12.61 -30.28
C PRO A 33 -33.44 -13.56 -30.67
N GLY A 34 -33.56 -14.84 -30.28
CA GLY A 34 -32.58 -15.87 -30.61
C GLY A 34 -31.33 -15.90 -29.73
N VAL A 35 -31.23 -15.06 -28.70
CA VAL A 35 -30.16 -15.11 -27.70
C VAL A 35 -30.63 -15.80 -26.43
N THR A 36 -29.89 -16.82 -25.99
CA THR A 36 -30.06 -17.45 -24.67
C THR A 36 -28.84 -17.10 -23.82
N LEU A 37 -29.07 -16.43 -22.68
CA LEU A 37 -28.01 -16.01 -21.76
C LEU A 37 -28.18 -16.72 -20.42
N LYS A 38 -27.11 -17.36 -19.93
CA LYS A 38 -27.04 -18.02 -18.63
C LYS A 38 -25.77 -17.59 -17.88
N SER A 39 -25.77 -17.80 -16.57
CA SER A 39 -24.62 -17.53 -15.72
C SER A 39 -24.10 -18.82 -15.07
N HIS A 40 -22.79 -18.92 -14.87
CA HIS A 40 -22.15 -19.97 -14.11
C HIS A 40 -21.05 -19.36 -13.21
N PRO A 41 -21.13 -19.52 -11.87
CA PRO A 41 -20.27 -18.79 -10.92
C PRO A 41 -18.80 -19.20 -10.99
N SER A 42 -18.50 -20.42 -11.44
CA SER A 42 -17.13 -20.91 -11.62
C SER A 42 -16.54 -20.67 -13.02
N LEU A 43 -17.22 -19.94 -13.91
CA LEU A 43 -16.73 -19.70 -15.27
C LEU A 43 -15.66 -18.59 -15.27
N HIS A 44 -14.48 -18.91 -15.80
CA HIS A 44 -13.39 -17.93 -16.06
C HIS A 44 -12.85 -18.00 -17.50
N ALA A 45 -13.22 -19.03 -18.26
CA ALA A 45 -12.75 -19.24 -19.62
C ALA A 45 -13.26 -18.15 -20.58
N LYS A 46 -12.48 -17.84 -21.63
CA LYS A 46 -12.94 -17.02 -22.76
C LYS A 46 -12.83 -17.84 -24.03
N VAL A 47 -13.98 -18.31 -24.51
CA VAL A 47 -14.09 -19.17 -25.68
C VAL A 47 -15.19 -18.63 -26.57
N TRP A 48 -14.88 -18.49 -27.85
CA TRP A 48 -15.83 -18.16 -28.90
C TRP A 48 -15.85 -19.32 -29.86
N TRP A 49 -16.99 -19.91 -30.16
CA TRP A 49 -17.00 -21.07 -31.04
C TRP A 49 -18.23 -21.13 -31.93
N THR A 50 -18.07 -21.87 -33.02
CA THR A 50 -19.09 -22.26 -33.99
C THR A 50 -18.80 -23.69 -34.42
N PRO A 51 -19.71 -24.39 -35.11
CA PRO A 51 -19.42 -25.71 -35.67
C PRO A 51 -18.24 -25.77 -36.65
N LYS A 52 -17.71 -24.62 -37.11
CA LYS A 52 -16.61 -24.54 -38.09
C LYS A 52 -15.27 -24.12 -37.50
N ALA A 53 -15.26 -23.40 -36.38
CA ALA A 53 -14.05 -22.83 -35.79
C ALA A 53 -14.31 -22.34 -34.37
N ALA A 54 -13.24 -22.29 -33.57
CA ALA A 54 -13.22 -21.66 -32.26
C ALA A 54 -12.05 -20.67 -32.12
N VAL A 55 -12.20 -19.72 -31.21
CA VAL A 55 -11.15 -18.82 -30.72
C VAL A 55 -11.10 -18.98 -29.20
N LEU A 56 -9.94 -19.38 -28.71
CA LEU A 56 -9.65 -19.59 -27.31
C LEU A 56 -8.49 -18.67 -26.90
N GLY A 57 -8.60 -18.00 -25.75
CA GLY A 57 -7.50 -17.17 -25.28
C GLY A 57 -7.83 -16.27 -24.10
N SER A 58 -7.13 -15.15 -24.00
CA SER A 58 -7.25 -14.18 -22.90
C SER A 58 -8.30 -13.09 -23.14
N SER A 59 -8.71 -12.88 -24.39
CA SER A 59 -9.66 -11.82 -24.76
C SER A 59 -11.04 -11.99 -24.15
N ASN A 60 -11.44 -11.05 -23.30
CA ASN A 60 -12.83 -10.91 -22.87
C ASN A 60 -13.72 -10.32 -23.99
N ALA A 61 -15.04 -10.51 -23.84
CA ALA A 61 -16.07 -9.88 -24.66
C ALA A 61 -16.23 -8.39 -24.36
N SER A 62 -15.19 -7.58 -24.60
CA SER A 62 -15.17 -6.14 -24.31
C SER A 62 -14.43 -5.35 -25.39
N THR A 63 -14.61 -4.03 -25.41
CA THR A 63 -13.92 -3.13 -26.36
C THR A 63 -12.41 -3.31 -26.34
N ASN A 64 -11.82 -3.39 -25.13
CA ASN A 64 -10.38 -3.54 -24.98
C ASN A 64 -9.91 -4.97 -25.29
N GLY A 65 -10.69 -5.99 -24.94
CA GLY A 65 -10.35 -7.40 -25.23
C GLY A 65 -10.47 -7.75 -26.71
N LEU A 66 -11.28 -7.01 -27.47
CA LEU A 66 -11.44 -7.16 -28.92
C LEU A 66 -10.62 -6.15 -29.73
N ALA A 67 -9.80 -5.32 -29.08
CA ALA A 67 -8.94 -4.30 -29.70
C ALA A 67 -9.67 -3.39 -30.71
N LEU A 68 -10.92 -3.03 -30.45
CA LEU A 68 -11.74 -2.22 -31.37
C LEU A 68 -11.34 -0.73 -31.40
N GLU A 69 -10.52 -0.28 -30.44
CA GLU A 69 -10.01 1.10 -30.30
C GLU A 69 -8.49 1.16 -30.59
N CYS A 70 -8.03 0.48 -31.64
CA CYS A 70 -6.61 0.41 -32.00
C CYS A 70 -5.98 1.74 -32.46
N GLU A 71 -6.71 2.85 -32.55
CA GLU A 71 -6.14 4.14 -32.97
C GLU A 71 -5.39 4.89 -31.87
N SER A 72 -5.53 4.51 -30.59
CA SER A 72 -5.01 5.31 -29.46
C SER A 72 -3.92 4.65 -28.61
N GLY A 73 -3.36 3.50 -29.00
CA GLY A 73 -2.21 2.88 -28.31
C GLY A 73 -2.46 2.39 -26.87
N ASN A 74 -3.71 2.36 -26.40
CA ASN A 74 -4.11 2.00 -25.04
C ASN A 74 -4.82 0.62 -24.93
N GLY A 75 -4.76 -0.22 -25.96
CA GLY A 75 -5.35 -1.57 -25.95
C GLY A 75 -4.52 -2.58 -25.15
N TRP A 76 -5.17 -3.59 -24.56
CA TRP A 76 -4.45 -4.71 -23.93
C TRP A 76 -3.78 -5.57 -24.99
N HIS A 77 -2.59 -6.10 -24.67
CA HIS A 77 -1.98 -7.18 -25.47
C HIS A 77 -2.65 -8.50 -25.11
N GLU A 78 -3.44 -9.04 -26.05
CA GLU A 78 -4.19 -10.28 -25.86
C GLU A 78 -3.54 -11.44 -26.64
N ALA A 79 -3.61 -12.65 -26.08
CA ALA A 79 -3.14 -13.87 -26.72
C ALA A 79 -4.32 -14.79 -27.00
N ASN A 80 -4.56 -15.08 -28.28
CA ASN A 80 -5.63 -15.97 -28.72
C ASN A 80 -5.12 -16.96 -29.76
N VAL A 81 -5.67 -18.17 -29.75
CA VAL A 81 -5.48 -19.18 -30.79
C VAL A 81 -6.79 -19.40 -31.52
N ARG A 82 -6.72 -19.46 -32.85
CA ARG A 82 -7.83 -19.93 -33.69
C ARG A 82 -7.69 -21.43 -33.91
N ILE A 83 -8.77 -22.16 -33.68
CA ILE A 83 -8.84 -23.62 -33.76
C ILE A 83 -9.85 -23.98 -34.85
N ASN A 84 -9.44 -24.81 -35.81
CA ASN A 84 -10.29 -25.33 -36.88
C ASN A 84 -10.35 -26.87 -36.89
N ASP A 85 -9.76 -27.54 -35.90
CA ASP A 85 -9.77 -29.00 -35.78
C ASP A 85 -11.15 -29.50 -35.33
N ALA A 86 -11.74 -30.43 -36.09
CA ALA A 86 -13.11 -30.89 -35.86
C ALA A 86 -13.27 -31.66 -34.54
N HIS A 87 -12.26 -32.43 -34.11
CA HIS A 87 -12.31 -33.19 -32.86
C HIS A 87 -12.22 -32.25 -31.66
N VAL A 88 -11.36 -31.22 -31.74
CA VAL A 88 -11.27 -30.20 -30.69
C VAL A 88 -12.57 -29.39 -30.61
N ILE A 89 -13.18 -29.05 -31.75
CA ILE A 89 -14.47 -28.34 -31.80
C ILE A 89 -15.57 -29.17 -31.15
N ASP A 90 -15.65 -30.48 -31.43
CA ASP A 90 -16.61 -31.39 -30.78
C ASP A 90 -16.39 -31.46 -29.25
N GLY A 91 -15.13 -31.48 -28.80
CA GLY A 91 -14.79 -31.40 -27.38
C GLY A 91 -15.23 -30.08 -26.73
N ILE A 92 -15.04 -28.95 -27.41
CA ILE A 92 -15.52 -27.63 -26.95
C ILE A 92 -17.04 -27.60 -26.88
N CYS A 93 -17.74 -28.18 -27.87
CA CYS A 93 -19.20 -28.26 -27.89
C CYS A 93 -19.72 -29.00 -26.66
N LYS A 94 -19.24 -30.23 -26.42
CA LYS A 94 -19.64 -31.04 -25.25
C LYS A 94 -19.36 -30.34 -23.92
N TRP A 95 -18.16 -29.79 -23.79
CA TRP A 95 -17.77 -29.03 -22.61
C TRP A 95 -18.66 -27.81 -22.37
N PHE A 96 -18.99 -27.07 -23.43
CA PHE A 96 -19.88 -25.92 -23.34
C PHE A 96 -21.30 -26.36 -22.97
N ASP A 97 -21.84 -27.41 -23.59
CA ASP A 97 -23.19 -27.92 -23.32
C ASP A 97 -23.34 -28.34 -21.86
N ASP A 98 -22.35 -29.04 -21.30
CA ASP A 98 -22.32 -29.44 -19.89
C ASP A 98 -22.34 -28.22 -18.96
N LEU A 99 -21.47 -27.24 -19.22
CA LEU A 99 -21.43 -26.00 -18.43
C LEU A 99 -22.70 -25.16 -18.59
N PHE A 100 -23.24 -25.08 -19.80
CA PHE A 100 -24.43 -24.30 -20.10
C PHE A 100 -25.67 -24.91 -19.45
N LYS A 101 -25.75 -26.25 -19.41
CA LYS A 101 -26.77 -26.98 -18.67
C LYS A 101 -26.67 -26.73 -17.16
N ALA A 102 -25.45 -26.77 -16.60
CA ALA A 102 -25.20 -26.51 -15.18
C ALA A 102 -25.42 -25.05 -14.77
N GLY A 103 -25.26 -24.10 -15.69
CA GLY A 103 -25.51 -22.68 -15.43
C GLY A 103 -26.97 -22.39 -15.09
N TYR A 104 -27.20 -21.31 -14.37
CA TYR A 104 -28.54 -20.82 -14.04
C TYR A 104 -29.01 -19.77 -15.06
N ARG A 105 -30.33 -19.66 -15.22
CA ARG A 105 -30.94 -18.62 -16.06
C ARG A 105 -30.84 -17.29 -15.34
N ILE A 106 -30.46 -16.24 -16.05
CA ILE A 106 -30.38 -14.89 -15.47
C ILE A 106 -31.78 -14.26 -15.44
N GLU A 107 -32.21 -13.83 -14.26
CA GLU A 107 -33.45 -13.10 -14.02
C GLU A 107 -33.19 -11.60 -13.78
N SER A 108 -34.27 -10.82 -13.64
CA SER A 108 -34.18 -9.36 -13.40
C SER A 108 -33.43 -9.04 -12.11
N GLU A 109 -33.73 -9.81 -11.07
CA GLU A 109 -33.22 -9.69 -9.71
C GLU A 109 -31.70 -9.96 -9.70
N ASP A 110 -31.24 -10.96 -10.43
CA ASP A 110 -29.81 -11.27 -10.58
C ASP A 110 -29.06 -10.10 -11.22
N LEU A 111 -29.67 -9.43 -12.20
CA LEU A 111 -29.08 -8.26 -12.87
C LEU A 111 -29.09 -7.02 -11.98
N ASP A 112 -30.04 -6.90 -11.07
CA ASP A 112 -30.09 -5.83 -10.07
C ASP A 112 -28.98 -6.03 -9.03
N GLN A 113 -28.79 -7.26 -8.55
CA GLN A 113 -27.68 -7.64 -7.67
C GLN A 113 -26.32 -7.44 -8.37
N ALA A 114 -26.20 -7.88 -9.61
CA ALA A 114 -25.00 -7.66 -10.41
C ALA A 114 -24.73 -6.17 -10.66
N GLN A 115 -25.76 -5.33 -10.76
CA GLN A 115 -25.61 -3.88 -10.87
C GLN A 115 -25.03 -3.27 -9.60
N ALA A 116 -25.44 -3.75 -8.42
CA ALA A 116 -24.84 -3.35 -7.15
C ALA A 116 -23.35 -3.74 -7.12
N LEU A 117 -23.02 -5.01 -7.41
CA LEU A 117 -21.63 -5.50 -7.47
C LEU A 117 -20.78 -4.75 -8.51
N TRP A 118 -21.34 -4.45 -9.67
CA TRP A 118 -20.68 -3.69 -10.74
C TRP A 118 -20.42 -2.23 -10.32
N ASN A 119 -21.35 -1.60 -9.60
CA ASN A 119 -21.19 -0.25 -9.08
C ASN A 119 -20.14 -0.21 -7.96
N GLU A 120 -20.16 -1.18 -7.05
CA GLU A 120 -19.12 -1.34 -6.02
C GLU A 120 -17.75 -1.56 -6.67
N ARG A 121 -17.63 -2.42 -7.67
CA ARG A 121 -16.38 -2.59 -8.42
C ARG A 121 -15.96 -1.31 -9.16
N LYS A 122 -16.87 -0.48 -9.66
CA LYS A 122 -16.53 0.83 -10.23
C LYS A 122 -16.08 1.84 -9.18
N GLN A 123 -16.56 1.74 -7.94
CA GLN A 123 -16.10 2.60 -6.85
C GLN A 123 -14.76 2.11 -6.25
N LEU A 124 -14.54 0.80 -6.23
CA LEU A 124 -13.30 0.15 -5.77
C LEU A 124 -12.21 0.13 -6.84
N ALA A 125 -12.57 0.14 -8.12
CA ALA A 125 -11.63 0.25 -9.24
C ALA A 125 -11.63 1.69 -9.75
N PRO A 126 -10.59 2.49 -9.46
CA PRO A 126 -10.28 3.64 -10.27
C PRO A 126 -9.96 3.10 -11.67
N THR A 127 -10.95 3.17 -12.55
CA THR A 127 -10.81 2.86 -13.97
C THR A 127 -9.79 3.86 -14.51
N GLY A 128 -8.56 3.39 -14.73
CA GLY A 128 -7.45 4.21 -15.23
C GLY A 128 -6.32 4.48 -14.23
N MET A 129 -6.33 3.96 -12.99
CA MET A 129 -5.10 3.98 -12.19
C MET A 129 -4.11 2.94 -12.72
N ARG A 130 -2.97 3.44 -13.19
CA ARG A 130 -1.70 2.71 -13.29
C ARG A 130 -1.58 1.82 -12.05
N LEU A 131 -1.37 0.49 -12.20
CA LEU A 131 -1.04 -0.41 -11.08
C LEU A 131 -0.12 0.34 -10.12
N ALA A 132 -0.56 0.51 -8.87
CA ALA A 132 0.23 1.19 -7.85
C ALA A 132 1.64 0.60 -7.90
N ARG A 133 2.64 1.43 -8.22
CA ARG A 133 4.00 0.94 -8.46
C ARG A 133 4.65 0.45 -7.17
N THR A 134 4.08 0.85 -6.04
CA THR A 134 4.61 0.66 -4.69
C THR A 134 3.48 0.18 -3.76
N LEU A 135 3.85 -0.46 -2.65
CA LEU A 135 2.93 -0.92 -1.62
C LEU A 135 2.21 0.26 -0.94
N PHE A 136 2.93 1.37 -0.72
CA PHE A 136 2.37 2.57 -0.10
C PHE A 136 1.34 3.26 -0.98
N ASP A 137 1.57 3.33 -2.29
CA ASP A 137 0.58 3.88 -3.22
C ASP A 137 -0.70 3.02 -3.23
N ALA A 138 -0.53 1.70 -3.16
CA ALA A 138 -1.66 0.77 -3.09
C ALA A 138 -2.46 0.96 -1.81
N TYR A 139 -1.78 1.12 -0.66
CA TYR A 139 -2.41 1.45 0.61
C TYR A 139 -3.17 2.78 0.53
N ARG A 140 -2.53 3.85 0.03
CA ARG A 140 -3.15 5.19 -0.05
C ARG A 140 -4.33 5.24 -1.01
N ALA A 141 -4.36 4.40 -2.04
CA ALA A 141 -5.50 4.29 -2.95
C ALA A 141 -6.75 3.69 -2.27
N ALA A 142 -6.59 2.81 -1.28
CA ALA A 142 -7.70 2.17 -0.57
C ALA A 142 -7.39 1.90 0.92
N PRO A 143 -7.15 2.93 1.75
CA PRO A 143 -6.58 2.76 3.09
C PRO A 143 -7.49 2.03 4.09
N LYS A 144 -8.78 1.92 3.77
CA LYS A 144 -9.79 1.24 4.59
C LYS A 144 -9.97 -0.24 4.25
N ASP A 145 -9.28 -0.75 3.23
CA ASP A 145 -9.41 -2.16 2.84
C ASP A 145 -8.88 -3.08 3.96
N PRO A 146 -9.64 -4.10 4.39
CA PRO A 146 -9.24 -5.00 5.47
C PRO A 146 -7.97 -5.81 5.15
N VAL A 147 -7.57 -5.94 3.88
CA VAL A 147 -6.34 -6.65 3.48
C VAL A 147 -5.10 -6.07 4.15
N TRP A 148 -5.08 -4.77 4.43
CA TRP A 148 -3.94 -4.09 5.04
C TRP A 148 -3.70 -4.53 6.49
N GLN A 149 -4.72 -5.04 7.18
CA GLN A 149 -4.55 -5.63 8.52
C GLN A 149 -3.72 -6.91 8.50
N ARG A 150 -3.60 -7.56 7.33
CA ARG A 150 -2.82 -8.78 7.12
C ARG A 150 -1.37 -8.51 6.73
N VAL A 151 -0.99 -7.25 6.57
CA VAL A 151 0.39 -6.84 6.34
C VAL A 151 0.93 -6.29 7.66
N LYS A 152 1.83 -7.04 8.27
CA LYS A 152 2.49 -6.71 9.53
C LYS A 152 3.89 -6.19 9.29
N ILE A 153 4.37 -5.35 10.19
CA ILE A 153 5.75 -4.89 10.25
C ILE A 153 6.29 -5.32 11.59
N CYS A 154 7.37 -6.09 11.53
CA CYS A 154 8.08 -6.63 12.67
C CYS A 154 9.40 -5.86 12.83
N TYR A 155 9.64 -5.33 14.02
CA TYR A 155 10.97 -4.88 14.44
C TYR A 155 11.39 -5.77 15.60
N TRP A 156 12.48 -6.51 15.41
CA TRP A 156 12.98 -7.46 16.39
C TRP A 156 14.45 -7.23 16.71
N SER A 157 14.81 -7.46 17.97
CA SER A 157 16.18 -7.43 18.45
C SER A 157 16.55 -8.69 19.24
N GLU A 158 15.65 -9.65 19.42
CA GLU A 158 15.98 -10.95 20.00
C GLU A 158 15.82 -12.09 18.99
N TYR A 159 16.66 -13.12 19.14
CA TYR A 159 16.54 -14.34 18.35
C TYR A 159 15.63 -15.31 19.09
N LEU A 160 15.09 -16.30 18.36
CA LEU A 160 14.40 -17.44 18.98
C LEU A 160 15.28 -18.05 20.07
N ASP A 161 14.62 -18.53 21.14
CA ASP A 161 15.34 -19.28 22.16
C ASP A 161 15.98 -20.53 21.56
N LYS A 162 17.00 -21.05 22.26
CA LYS A 162 17.77 -22.19 21.75
C LYS A 162 16.89 -23.43 21.48
N LYS A 163 15.86 -23.65 22.30
CA LYS A 163 15.00 -24.84 22.20
C LYS A 163 14.16 -24.77 20.93
N ASP A 164 13.58 -23.61 20.65
CA ASP A 164 12.72 -23.37 19.49
C ASP A 164 13.54 -23.32 18.20
N GLN A 165 14.76 -22.74 18.25
CA GLN A 165 15.70 -22.80 17.13
C GLN A 165 16.16 -24.22 16.82
N ASP A 166 16.56 -25.00 17.84
CA ASP A 166 16.99 -26.40 17.68
C ASP A 166 15.86 -27.28 17.11
N TRP A 167 14.61 -27.01 17.52
CA TRP A 167 13.43 -27.69 16.96
C TRP A 167 13.25 -27.36 15.48
N LEU A 168 13.27 -26.07 15.11
CA LEU A 168 13.09 -25.63 13.73
C LEU A 168 14.18 -26.22 12.81
N ASP A 169 15.43 -26.17 13.25
CA ASP A 169 16.58 -26.71 12.50
C ASP A 169 16.45 -28.23 12.30
N LYS A 170 15.94 -28.95 13.32
CA LYS A 170 15.65 -30.38 13.21
C LYS A 170 14.56 -30.67 12.18
N GLU A 171 13.45 -29.94 12.19
CA GLU A 171 12.35 -30.13 11.25
C GLU A 171 12.78 -29.86 9.79
N ILE A 172 13.61 -28.85 9.57
CA ILE A 172 14.20 -28.55 8.26
C ILE A 172 15.17 -29.65 7.84
N ARG A 173 16.08 -30.07 8.73
CA ARG A 173 17.07 -31.12 8.45
C ARG A 173 16.42 -32.46 8.11
N GLU A 174 15.30 -32.79 8.77
CA GLU A 174 14.52 -34.00 8.52
C GLU A 174 13.52 -33.83 7.36
N SER A 175 13.60 -32.72 6.61
CA SER A 175 12.78 -32.41 5.42
C SER A 175 11.27 -32.39 5.68
N ARG A 176 10.85 -32.17 6.94
CA ARG A 176 9.44 -31.95 7.30
C ARG A 176 9.00 -30.51 7.03
N LEU A 177 9.93 -29.57 7.08
CA LEU A 177 9.72 -28.18 6.69
C LEU A 177 10.66 -27.78 5.54
N PRO A 178 10.23 -26.88 4.64
CA PRO A 178 11.11 -26.30 3.63
C PRO A 178 12.31 -25.57 4.25
N SER A 179 13.45 -25.57 3.56
CA SER A 179 14.70 -24.92 4.03
C SER A 179 14.64 -23.40 4.14
N ASN A 180 13.63 -22.75 3.56
CA ASN A 180 13.40 -21.32 3.66
C ASN A 180 12.35 -20.95 4.73
N THR A 181 12.07 -21.87 5.65
CA THR A 181 11.15 -21.66 6.77
C THR A 181 11.88 -21.00 7.93
N SER A 182 11.22 -20.05 8.58
CA SER A 182 11.65 -19.44 9.84
C SER A 182 10.43 -19.37 10.78
N ALA A 183 10.61 -18.79 11.96
CA ALA A 183 9.53 -18.64 12.93
C ALA A 183 9.66 -17.35 13.73
N TYR A 184 8.51 -16.86 14.20
CA TYR A 184 8.42 -15.85 15.25
C TYR A 184 7.89 -16.48 16.52
N GLY A 185 8.55 -16.21 17.65
CA GLY A 185 8.06 -16.59 18.98
C GLY A 185 7.01 -15.61 19.48
N GLU A 186 6.13 -16.07 20.36
CA GLU A 186 5.22 -15.23 21.18
C GLU A 186 4.22 -14.33 20.42
N TRP A 187 4.11 -14.46 19.09
CA TRP A 187 3.17 -13.70 18.25
C TRP A 187 2.14 -14.59 17.54
N ASN A 188 1.86 -15.76 18.08
CA ASN A 188 0.90 -16.70 17.50
C ASN A 188 -0.52 -16.15 17.44
N ASP A 189 -0.89 -15.31 18.40
CA ASP A 189 -2.16 -14.57 18.46
C ASP A 189 -2.16 -13.30 17.59
N LYS A 190 -1.00 -12.74 17.27
CA LYS A 190 -0.87 -11.47 16.52
C LYS A 190 -0.64 -11.64 15.02
N ILE A 191 -0.02 -12.75 14.62
CA ILE A 191 0.24 -13.12 13.22
C ILE A 191 -0.70 -14.27 12.87
N SER A 192 -1.68 -14.00 12.02
CA SER A 192 -2.65 -15.00 11.56
C SER A 192 -2.11 -15.81 10.38
N ALA A 193 -2.75 -16.94 10.09
CA ALA A 193 -2.45 -17.69 8.87
C ALA A 193 -2.58 -16.80 7.63
N ASP A 194 -1.66 -16.98 6.68
CA ASP A 194 -1.58 -16.22 5.43
C ASP A 194 -1.26 -14.71 5.56
N ASP A 195 -0.98 -14.21 6.76
CA ASP A 195 -0.45 -12.86 6.94
C ASP A 195 0.96 -12.71 6.33
N TYR A 196 1.29 -11.49 5.95
CA TYR A 196 2.63 -11.10 5.53
C TYR A 196 3.32 -10.31 6.63
N VAL A 197 4.61 -10.57 6.84
CA VAL A 197 5.45 -9.84 7.79
C VAL A 197 6.60 -9.20 7.03
N LEU A 198 6.73 -7.88 7.15
CA LEU A 198 7.88 -7.11 6.71
C LEU A 198 8.87 -7.03 7.87
N ASP A 199 10.03 -7.65 7.71
CA ASP A 199 10.93 -7.98 8.82
C ASP A 199 12.11 -7.01 8.90
N PHE A 200 12.34 -6.44 10.09
CA PHE A 200 13.43 -5.51 10.38
C PHE A 200 14.21 -5.94 11.63
N ASP A 201 15.51 -6.17 11.47
CA ASP A 201 16.45 -6.33 12.59
C ASP A 201 16.85 -4.95 13.14
N VAL A 202 16.64 -4.74 14.44
CA VAL A 202 16.95 -3.48 15.14
C VAL A 202 18.09 -3.60 16.16
N LYS A 203 18.86 -4.70 16.17
CA LYS A 203 20.06 -4.85 17.02
C LYS A 203 21.12 -3.79 16.74
N VAL A 204 21.24 -3.40 15.48
CA VAL A 204 22.18 -2.39 15.02
C VAL A 204 21.53 -1.00 15.07
N ASN A 205 22.34 0.06 15.25
CA ASN A 205 21.88 1.46 15.34
C ASN A 205 20.93 1.92 14.21
N LYS A 206 20.87 1.21 13.09
CA LYS A 206 19.91 1.45 11.99
C LYS A 206 19.13 0.16 11.69
N PRO A 207 17.80 0.16 11.76
CA PRO A 207 16.97 -0.98 11.39
C PRO A 207 17.31 -1.52 10.00
N THR A 208 17.53 -2.81 9.89
CA THR A 208 17.93 -3.49 8.65
C THR A 208 16.79 -4.34 8.13
N TYR A 209 16.38 -4.12 6.89
CA TYR A 209 15.30 -4.88 6.27
C TYR A 209 15.76 -6.28 5.85
N HIS A 210 15.11 -7.33 6.37
CA HIS A 210 15.47 -8.74 6.17
C HIS A 210 14.55 -9.47 5.18
N GLY A 211 13.43 -8.87 4.78
CA GLY A 211 12.61 -9.32 3.67
C GLY A 211 11.12 -9.42 3.98
N ILE A 212 10.42 -10.16 3.12
CA ILE A 212 8.99 -10.44 3.24
C ILE A 212 8.84 -11.90 3.65
N TRP A 213 8.10 -12.13 4.71
CA TRP A 213 7.78 -13.46 5.23
C TRP A 213 6.28 -13.68 5.16
N LYS A 214 5.87 -14.88 4.75
CA LYS A 214 4.46 -15.25 4.69
C LYS A 214 4.18 -16.32 5.74
N ALA A 215 3.21 -16.06 6.62
CA ALA A 215 2.74 -17.02 7.61
C ALA A 215 2.16 -18.26 6.92
N LEU A 216 2.66 -19.44 7.32
CA LEU A 216 2.16 -20.70 6.82
C LEU A 216 0.70 -20.93 7.30
N PRO A 217 -0.10 -21.70 6.55
CA PRO A 217 -1.43 -22.10 6.99
C PRO A 217 -1.41 -22.73 8.39
N ALA A 218 -2.52 -22.65 9.11
CA ALA A 218 -2.72 -23.27 10.42
C ALA A 218 -2.77 -24.81 10.32
N ALA A 219 -1.66 -25.43 9.93
CA ALA A 219 -1.38 -26.85 10.17
C ALA A 219 -0.90 -27.03 11.62
N ALA A 220 -0.57 -28.25 12.03
CA ALA A 220 -0.04 -28.58 13.37
C ALA A 220 1.34 -27.93 13.60
N GLN A 221 1.36 -26.63 13.87
CA GLN A 221 2.53 -25.86 14.29
C GLN A 221 2.68 -25.98 15.83
N PRO A 222 3.89 -25.84 16.38
CA PRO A 222 4.06 -25.70 17.82
C PRO A 222 3.24 -24.51 18.35
N ALA A 223 2.60 -24.68 19.50
CA ALA A 223 1.73 -23.64 20.07
C ALA A 223 2.45 -22.32 20.38
N SER A 224 3.79 -22.34 20.52
CA SER A 224 4.63 -21.17 20.80
C SER A 224 5.19 -20.46 19.57
N LEU A 225 5.14 -21.08 18.38
CA LEU A 225 5.82 -20.58 17.18
C LEU A 225 4.88 -20.32 16.03
N ARG A 226 5.08 -19.20 15.35
CA ARG A 226 4.42 -18.88 14.08
C ARG A 226 5.38 -19.17 12.96
N LEU A 227 5.13 -20.25 12.22
CA LEU A 227 5.96 -20.60 11.08
C LEU A 227 5.71 -19.68 9.90
N VAL A 228 6.79 -19.21 9.28
CA VAL A 228 6.77 -18.33 8.13
C VAL A 228 7.72 -18.82 7.06
N THR A 229 7.43 -18.52 5.80
CA THR A 229 8.33 -18.79 4.66
C THR A 229 8.73 -17.51 3.96
N LYS A 230 10.00 -17.41 3.57
CA LYS A 230 10.50 -16.21 2.89
C LYS A 230 9.95 -16.14 1.47
N VAL A 231 9.33 -15.02 1.12
CA VAL A 231 8.77 -14.77 -0.21
C VAL A 231 9.43 -13.55 -0.87
N LYS A 232 9.49 -13.57 -2.21
CA LYS A 232 10.04 -12.44 -2.98
C LYS A 232 9.04 -11.31 -3.19
N TRP A 233 7.75 -11.61 -3.10
CA TRP A 233 6.66 -10.69 -3.42
C TRP A 233 5.52 -10.87 -2.43
N LEU A 234 4.99 -9.75 -1.96
CA LEU A 234 3.75 -9.68 -1.22
C LEU A 234 2.59 -9.67 -2.23
N SER A 235 1.78 -10.71 -2.26
CA SER A 235 0.65 -10.84 -3.21
C SER A 235 -0.66 -10.59 -2.50
N LEU A 236 -1.30 -9.45 -2.80
CA LEU A 236 -2.62 -9.09 -2.28
C LEU A 236 -3.66 -9.22 -3.37
N HIS A 237 -4.73 -9.93 -3.04
CA HIS A 237 -5.91 -9.98 -3.89
C HIS A 237 -6.42 -8.54 -4.15
N ALA A 238 -6.88 -8.26 -5.37
CA ALA A 238 -7.31 -6.94 -5.85
C ALA A 238 -6.23 -5.84 -6.03
N PHE A 239 -5.11 -5.89 -5.31
CA PHE A 239 -4.05 -4.85 -5.41
C PHE A 239 -2.83 -5.28 -6.23
N GLY A 240 -2.57 -6.59 -6.35
CA GLY A 240 -1.48 -7.13 -7.16
C GLY A 240 -0.31 -7.65 -6.32
N ARG A 241 0.89 -7.61 -6.90
CA ARG A 241 2.11 -8.14 -6.28
C ARG A 241 3.13 -7.04 -6.07
N PHE A 242 3.67 -6.95 -4.85
CA PHE A 242 4.57 -5.88 -4.44
C PHE A 242 5.90 -6.43 -3.97
N LYS A 243 6.98 -5.75 -4.35
CA LYS A 243 8.22 -5.69 -3.56
C LYS A 243 8.14 -4.45 -2.70
N VAL A 244 8.79 -4.49 -1.54
CA VAL A 244 9.02 -3.28 -0.74
C VAL A 244 10.24 -2.57 -1.33
N SER A 245 10.04 -1.39 -1.91
CA SER A 245 11.11 -0.59 -2.51
C SER A 245 12.06 -0.03 -1.44
N ASP A 246 13.27 0.37 -1.84
CA ASP A 246 14.26 0.93 -0.90
C ASP A 246 13.74 2.20 -0.19
N ILE A 247 12.89 2.97 -0.86
CA ILE A 247 12.24 4.16 -0.28
C ILE A 247 11.25 3.75 0.82
N GLU A 248 10.44 2.72 0.58
CA GLU A 248 9.48 2.21 1.57
C GLU A 248 10.19 1.53 2.73
N GLN A 249 11.27 0.78 2.46
CA GLN A 249 12.13 0.20 3.49
C GLN A 249 12.73 1.30 4.37
N ALA A 250 13.26 2.38 3.78
CA ALA A 250 13.82 3.49 4.53
C ALA A 250 12.76 4.23 5.36
N ALA A 251 11.54 4.40 4.82
CA ALA A 251 10.43 5.02 5.56
C ALA A 251 10.00 4.18 6.77
N LEU A 252 9.86 2.85 6.59
CA LEU A 252 9.55 1.91 7.66
C LEU A 252 10.69 1.83 8.69
N ALA A 253 11.95 1.75 8.26
CA ALA A 253 13.09 1.81 9.16
C ALA A 253 13.11 3.12 9.96
N GLY A 254 12.76 4.24 9.31
CA GLY A 254 12.72 5.55 9.93
C GLY A 254 11.74 5.63 11.11
N ILE A 255 10.63 4.89 11.10
CA ILE A 255 9.64 4.89 12.20
C ILE A 255 9.95 3.93 13.35
N ALA A 256 10.92 3.02 13.19
CA ALA A 256 11.19 1.95 14.16
C ALA A 256 11.34 2.45 15.61
N ALA A 257 12.19 3.45 15.85
CA ALA A 257 12.43 3.99 17.19
C ALA A 257 11.15 4.59 17.83
N THR A 258 10.27 5.17 17.02
CA THR A 258 8.98 5.68 17.48
C THR A 258 8.04 4.53 17.83
N VAL A 259 7.98 3.51 16.98
CA VAL A 259 7.12 2.32 17.18
C VAL A 259 7.54 1.55 18.43
N ILE A 260 8.84 1.27 18.59
CA ILE A 260 9.39 0.55 19.75
C ILE A 260 9.03 1.30 21.04
N LYS A 261 9.23 2.63 21.09
CA LYS A 261 8.87 3.43 22.26
C LYS A 261 7.36 3.44 22.57
N GLN A 262 6.50 3.34 21.56
CA GLN A 262 5.04 3.43 21.74
C GLN A 262 4.39 2.08 22.04
N HIS A 263 4.95 0.99 21.52
CA HIS A 263 4.28 -0.31 21.44
C HIS A 263 5.17 -1.49 21.86
N GLY A 264 6.46 -1.27 22.11
CA GLY A 264 7.38 -2.32 22.56
C GLY A 264 7.04 -2.80 23.97
N VAL A 265 7.17 -4.11 24.18
CA VAL A 265 7.24 -4.71 25.51
C VAL A 265 8.73 -4.81 25.84
N ASP A 266 9.14 -4.29 26.99
CA ASP A 266 10.54 -4.26 27.44
C ASP A 266 11.54 -3.66 26.41
N ASP A 267 11.11 -2.71 25.58
CA ASP A 267 11.92 -1.96 24.60
C ASP A 267 12.60 -2.77 23.47
N HIS A 268 12.28 -4.05 23.28
CA HIS A 268 13.12 -4.92 22.44
C HIS A 268 12.44 -5.57 21.23
N ASP A 269 11.13 -5.86 21.22
CA ASP A 269 10.43 -6.39 20.04
C ASP A 269 9.03 -5.80 19.86
N VAL A 270 8.63 -5.50 18.61
CA VAL A 270 7.31 -4.92 18.34
C VAL A 270 6.75 -5.31 16.98
N LEU A 271 5.44 -5.57 16.98
CA LEU A 271 4.68 -5.93 15.78
C LEU A 271 3.51 -4.96 15.62
N ILE A 272 3.44 -4.31 14.46
CA ILE A 272 2.35 -3.40 14.10
C ILE A 272 1.78 -3.76 12.72
N THR A 273 0.61 -3.23 12.38
CA THR A 273 0.02 -3.38 11.05
C THR A 273 0.46 -2.27 10.10
N LEU A 274 0.37 -2.50 8.79
CA LEU A 274 0.66 -1.48 7.78
C LEU A 274 -0.16 -0.20 7.99
N PRO A 275 -1.47 -0.23 8.32
CA PRO A 275 -2.21 0.97 8.67
C PRO A 275 -1.58 1.78 9.83
N GLN A 276 -1.12 1.11 10.89
CA GLN A 276 -0.47 1.78 12.03
C GLN A 276 0.87 2.41 11.60
N ALA A 277 1.67 1.70 10.80
CA ALA A 277 2.92 2.23 10.26
C ALA A 277 2.68 3.43 9.35
N MET A 278 1.69 3.35 8.45
CA MET A 278 1.35 4.41 7.52
C MET A 278 0.83 5.65 8.25
N ALA A 279 0.05 5.51 9.32
CA ALA A 279 -0.36 6.64 10.15
C ALA A 279 0.85 7.40 10.73
N LEU A 280 1.88 6.69 11.20
CA LEU A 280 3.12 7.31 11.69
C LEU A 280 3.95 7.93 10.57
N ILE A 281 4.01 7.31 9.40
CA ILE A 281 4.74 7.82 8.23
C ILE A 281 4.08 9.09 7.69
N ASP A 282 2.76 9.08 7.52
CA ASP A 282 2.01 10.19 6.96
C ASP A 282 1.86 11.35 7.97
N ALA A 283 1.94 11.06 9.28
CA ALA A 283 2.02 12.09 10.32
C ALA A 283 3.40 12.77 10.41
N ARG A 284 4.44 12.21 9.77
CA ARG A 284 5.75 12.88 9.72
C ARG A 284 5.72 14.05 8.74
N PRO A 285 6.35 15.17 9.08
CA PRO A 285 6.58 16.23 8.12
C PRO A 285 7.36 15.67 6.94
N SER A 286 6.92 15.98 5.71
CA SER A 286 7.65 15.50 4.53
C SER A 286 9.07 16.07 4.49
N ALA A 287 10.02 15.35 3.91
CA ALA A 287 11.38 15.86 3.69
C ALA A 287 11.39 17.19 2.88
N SER A 288 10.34 17.45 2.11
CA SER A 288 10.12 18.73 1.42
C SER A 288 9.80 19.87 2.41
N GLN A 289 8.98 19.61 3.44
CA GLN A 289 8.70 20.57 4.50
C GLN A 289 9.94 20.84 5.36
N GLU A 290 10.73 19.82 5.69
CA GLU A 290 11.99 20.01 6.43
C GLU A 290 12.98 20.89 5.64
N LYS A 291 13.14 20.62 4.33
CA LYS A 291 13.95 21.47 3.44
C LYS A 291 13.38 22.87 3.24
N ALA A 292 12.05 23.03 3.24
CA ALA A 292 11.42 24.34 3.16
C ALA A 292 11.67 25.15 4.45
N PHE A 293 11.57 24.50 5.61
CA PHE A 293 11.92 25.12 6.89
C PHE A 293 13.40 25.47 6.98
N GLU A 294 14.29 24.60 6.51
CA GLU A 294 15.73 24.89 6.43
C GLU A 294 16.01 26.13 5.56
N ARG A 295 15.34 26.26 4.41
CA ARG A 295 15.42 27.48 3.59
C ARG A 295 14.91 28.71 4.34
N ALA A 296 13.82 28.57 5.11
CA ALA A 296 13.30 29.66 5.93
C ALA A 296 14.30 30.07 7.03
N MET A 297 15.01 29.11 7.63
CA MET A 297 16.10 29.37 8.59
C MET A 297 17.28 30.13 7.94
N TYR A 298 17.65 29.79 6.71
CA TYR A 298 18.64 30.58 5.96
C TYR A 298 18.13 31.98 5.60
N ASN A 299 16.83 32.16 5.37
CA ASN A 299 16.26 33.47 5.06
C ASN A 299 16.29 34.41 6.27
N ILE A 300 15.91 33.94 7.46
CA ILE A 300 16.03 34.77 8.68
C ILE A 300 17.49 35.15 8.97
N TYR A 301 18.45 34.27 8.66
CA TYR A 301 19.88 34.59 8.71
C TYR A 301 20.23 35.73 7.73
N LYS A 302 19.79 35.63 6.46
CA LYS A 302 20.06 36.66 5.45
C LYS A 302 19.43 38.00 5.82
N GLU A 303 18.22 38.00 6.36
CA GLU A 303 17.57 39.21 6.87
C GLU A 303 18.30 39.79 8.08
N ALA A 304 18.87 38.96 8.95
CA ALA A 304 19.70 39.45 10.05
C ALA A 304 20.92 40.24 9.56
N GLN A 305 21.49 39.84 8.43
CA GLN A 305 22.65 40.53 7.85
C GLN A 305 22.30 41.95 7.38
N THR A 306 21.05 42.26 7.04
CA THR A 306 20.67 43.56 6.49
C THR A 306 20.75 44.69 7.52
N PHE A 307 20.67 44.36 8.82
CA PHE A 307 20.92 45.31 9.92
C PHE A 307 22.27 45.08 10.61
N GLY A 308 23.17 44.32 9.99
CA GLY A 308 24.55 44.15 10.46
C GLY A 308 24.78 43.01 11.45
N TYR A 309 23.78 42.19 11.77
CA TYR A 309 23.95 41.02 12.63
C TYR A 309 24.33 39.78 11.82
N ARG A 310 25.47 39.14 12.16
CA ARG A 310 26.01 37.96 11.44
C ARG A 310 26.24 36.77 12.37
N PRO A 311 25.22 35.97 12.67
CA PRO A 311 25.37 34.81 13.56
C PRO A 311 26.03 33.61 12.84
N THR A 312 27.36 33.57 12.84
CA THR A 312 28.14 32.50 12.18
C THR A 312 27.91 31.12 12.80
N LEU A 313 27.71 31.04 14.11
CA LEU A 313 27.40 29.80 14.82
C LEU A 313 26.04 29.23 14.36
N PHE A 314 25.03 30.08 14.18
CA PHE A 314 23.72 29.67 13.70
C PHE A 314 23.81 29.05 12.29
N LEU A 315 24.55 29.69 11.38
CA LEU A 315 24.77 29.18 10.03
C LEU A 315 25.47 27.82 10.04
N LYS A 316 26.48 27.65 10.90
CA LYS A 316 27.18 26.38 11.08
C LYS A 316 26.25 25.29 11.60
N MET A 317 25.39 25.58 12.58
CA MET A 317 24.42 24.62 13.09
C MET A 317 23.46 24.12 12.01
N ILE A 318 22.96 25.01 11.14
CA ILE A 318 22.09 24.60 10.03
C ILE A 318 22.85 23.68 9.05
N ALA A 319 24.10 23.99 8.73
CA ALA A 319 24.91 23.16 7.86
C ALA A 319 25.20 21.76 8.45
N ASP A 320 25.47 21.70 9.76
CA ASP A 320 25.86 20.46 10.45
C ASP A 320 24.65 19.57 10.81
N HIS A 321 23.47 20.16 11.02
CA HIS A 321 22.30 19.45 11.59
C HIS A 321 21.00 19.61 10.80
N GLY A 322 20.94 20.49 9.80
CA GLY A 322 19.71 20.85 9.11
C GLY A 322 18.80 21.77 9.93
N GLY A 323 17.76 22.29 9.29
CA GLY A 323 16.90 23.34 9.87
C GLY A 323 16.14 22.91 11.14
N VAL A 324 15.43 21.77 11.07
CA VAL A 324 14.54 21.32 12.15
C VAL A 324 15.32 20.94 13.41
N GLU A 325 16.39 20.16 13.28
CA GLU A 325 17.20 19.75 14.42
C GLU A 325 17.96 20.93 15.03
N THR A 326 18.43 21.88 14.22
CA THR A 326 18.98 23.15 14.72
C THR A 326 17.97 23.90 15.59
N ALA A 327 16.71 23.99 15.15
CA ALA A 327 15.67 24.64 15.91
C ALA A 327 15.41 23.94 17.25
N ARG A 328 15.31 22.60 17.27
CA ARG A 328 15.16 21.83 18.53
C ARG A 328 16.33 22.05 19.50
N ARG A 329 17.57 22.10 19.00
CA ARG A 329 18.77 22.35 19.82
C ARG A 329 18.73 23.73 20.47
N LEU A 330 18.33 24.76 19.72
CA LEU A 330 18.19 26.12 20.23
C LEU A 330 17.04 26.27 21.24
N MET A 331 15.97 25.48 21.09
CA MET A 331 14.87 25.43 22.05
C MET A 331 15.26 24.75 23.37
N ARG A 332 16.08 23.69 23.32
CA ARG A 332 16.54 22.96 24.51
C ARG A 332 17.59 23.72 25.33
N GLY A 333 18.35 24.62 24.70
CA GLY A 333 19.30 25.51 25.39
C GLY A 333 18.61 26.68 26.11
N SER A 334 19.33 27.36 27.00
CA SER A 334 18.93 28.69 27.50
C SER A 334 18.91 29.71 26.36
N ALA A 335 18.29 30.89 26.58
CA ALA A 335 18.32 31.97 25.60
C ALA A 335 19.78 32.19 25.16
N THR A 336 20.05 31.97 23.88
CA THR A 336 21.39 32.10 23.33
C THR A 336 21.68 33.58 23.09
N SER A 337 22.95 33.96 23.12
CA SER A 337 23.39 35.34 22.85
C SER A 337 22.83 35.92 21.54
N GLY A 338 22.45 35.06 20.59
CA GLY A 338 21.80 35.49 19.37
C GLY A 338 20.33 35.89 19.50
N PHE A 339 19.58 35.26 20.41
CA PHE A 339 18.20 35.65 20.70
C PHE A 339 18.15 37.03 21.36
N GLU A 340 19.04 37.27 22.34
CA GLU A 340 19.20 38.58 23.00
C GLU A 340 19.57 39.67 21.99
N LYS A 341 20.47 39.36 21.04
CA LYS A 341 20.85 40.31 19.98
C LYS A 341 19.69 40.68 19.06
N LEU A 342 18.82 39.72 18.72
CA LEU A 342 17.61 40.00 17.95
C LEU A 342 16.63 40.88 18.73
N TRP A 343 16.50 40.64 20.04
CA TRP A 343 15.67 41.47 20.93
C TRP A 343 16.19 42.91 21.04
N GLU A 344 17.49 43.13 21.26
CA GLU A 344 18.11 44.46 21.29
C GLU A 344 17.83 45.29 20.02
N ASN A 345 17.68 44.61 18.88
CA ASN A 345 17.44 45.23 17.58
C ASN A 345 15.96 45.30 17.20
N ASN A 346 15.03 44.96 18.12
CA ASN A 346 13.59 44.87 17.85
C ASN A 346 13.24 43.95 16.66
N ARG A 347 14.05 42.90 16.42
CA ARG A 347 13.89 41.96 15.31
C ARG A 347 13.63 40.52 15.76
N LEU A 348 12.81 40.35 16.81
CA LEU A 348 12.40 39.01 17.28
C LEU A 348 11.52 38.26 16.25
N ASP A 349 11.02 38.93 15.23
CA ASP A 349 10.39 38.31 14.05
C ASP A 349 11.34 37.36 13.29
N LEU A 350 12.65 37.57 13.41
CA LEU A 350 13.70 36.73 12.84
C LEU A 350 14.18 35.62 13.77
N SER A 351 13.61 35.50 14.97
CA SER A 351 13.98 34.44 15.89
C SER A 351 13.48 33.08 15.39
N VAL A 352 14.16 32.02 15.82
CA VAL A 352 13.73 30.65 15.53
C VAL A 352 12.38 30.36 16.21
N GLU A 353 12.17 30.94 17.38
CA GLU A 353 10.92 30.86 18.14
C GLU A 353 9.75 31.44 17.35
N ALA A 354 9.92 32.61 16.74
CA ALA A 354 8.89 33.21 15.89
C ALA A 354 8.65 32.39 14.62
N LEU A 355 9.71 31.81 14.05
CA LEU A 355 9.60 30.95 12.87
C LEU A 355 8.83 29.65 13.18
N ILE A 356 9.10 28.98 14.31
CA ILE A 356 8.40 27.75 14.75
C ILE A 356 6.88 27.97 14.87
N LEU A 357 6.46 29.18 15.26
CA LEU A 357 5.06 29.49 15.52
C LEU A 357 4.25 29.80 14.26
N ARG A 358 4.85 29.94 13.07
CA ARG A 358 4.07 30.18 11.85
C ARG A 358 3.25 28.93 11.48
N PRO A 359 1.96 29.07 11.10
CA PRO A 359 1.07 27.93 10.84
C PRO A 359 1.64 26.91 9.83
N GLU A 360 2.34 27.39 8.81
CA GLU A 360 2.98 26.58 7.76
C GLU A 360 4.04 25.59 8.28
N TRP A 361 4.60 25.83 9.48
CA TRP A 361 5.62 24.98 10.11
C TRP A 361 5.10 24.16 11.28
N HIS A 362 3.82 24.30 11.66
CA HIS A 362 3.27 23.62 12.83
C HIS A 362 3.44 22.10 12.76
N SER A 363 3.34 21.47 11.60
CA SER A 363 3.54 20.02 11.48
C SER A 363 4.94 19.55 11.89
N LEU A 364 5.97 20.40 11.76
CA LEU A 364 7.38 20.07 12.07
C LEU A 364 7.69 20.04 13.57
N PHE A 365 6.84 20.67 14.39
CA PHE A 365 7.07 20.90 15.80
C PHE A 365 5.87 20.45 16.64
N THR A 366 6.16 19.79 17.75
CA THR A 366 5.15 19.37 18.72
C THR A 366 4.48 20.58 19.37
N GLU A 367 3.27 20.37 19.91
CA GLU A 367 2.56 21.42 20.64
C GLU A 367 3.36 21.94 21.85
N GLU A 368 4.12 21.06 22.51
CA GLU A 368 4.99 21.46 23.63
C GLU A 368 6.18 22.32 23.17
N GLU A 369 6.80 22.01 22.03
CA GLU A 369 7.84 22.85 21.43
C GLU A 369 7.29 24.24 21.06
N ARG A 370 6.08 24.30 20.49
CA ARG A 370 5.40 25.56 20.18
C ARG A 370 5.04 26.36 21.45
N LYS A 371 4.55 25.72 22.50
CA LYS A 371 4.29 26.38 23.79
C LYS A 371 5.57 26.96 24.38
N LEU A 372 6.69 26.24 24.29
CA LEU A 372 7.98 26.74 24.78
C LEU A 372 8.45 27.97 23.99
N ALA A 373 8.35 27.94 22.65
CA ALA A 373 8.67 29.08 21.79
C ALA A 373 7.80 30.31 22.16
N ARG A 374 6.49 30.11 22.31
CA ARG A 374 5.55 31.17 22.72
C ARG A 374 5.88 31.74 24.09
N ARG A 375 6.23 30.88 25.06
CA ARG A 375 6.64 31.32 26.40
C ARG A 375 7.90 32.17 26.35
N ARG A 376 8.91 31.77 25.58
CA ARG A 376 10.18 32.51 25.45
C ARG A 376 9.97 33.88 24.81
N LEU A 377 9.19 33.99 23.74
CA LEU A 377 8.85 35.28 23.13
C LEU A 377 8.11 36.22 24.11
N ARG A 378 7.16 35.67 24.87
CA ARG A 378 6.40 36.44 25.88
C ARG A 378 7.28 36.98 27.01
N GLN A 379 8.34 36.29 27.41
CA GLN A 379 9.29 36.78 28.42
C GLN A 379 9.96 38.10 28.01
N PHE A 380 10.01 38.39 26.70
CA PHE A 380 10.59 39.59 26.12
C PHE A 380 9.53 40.53 25.54
N ASN A 381 8.26 40.40 25.99
CA ASN A 381 7.10 41.18 25.54
C ASN A 381 6.83 41.13 24.03
N TYR A 382 7.24 40.07 23.35
CA TYR A 382 6.95 39.87 21.93
C TYR A 382 5.72 38.97 21.74
N SER A 383 4.74 39.48 20.99
CA SER A 383 3.56 38.73 20.54
C SER A 383 3.75 38.40 19.06
N PRO A 384 3.98 37.13 18.69
CA PRO A 384 4.05 36.74 17.29
C PRO A 384 2.68 36.96 16.62
N PRO A 385 2.66 37.34 15.32
CA PRO A 385 1.40 37.41 14.56
C PRO A 385 0.75 36.02 14.48
N ASP A 386 -0.58 36.00 14.61
CA ASP A 386 -1.40 34.77 14.61
C ASP A 386 -1.31 33.98 13.29
#